data_AF-A0A2V3JNE4-F1
#
_entry.id   AF-A0A2V3JNE4-F1
#
_cell.length_a   1.000
_cell.length_b   1.000
_cell.length_c   1.000
_cell.angle_alpha   90.00
_cell.angle_beta   90.00
_cell.angle_gamma   90.00
#
_symmetry.space_group_name_H-M   'P 1'
#
loop_
_entity.id
_entity.type
_entity.pdbx_description
1 polymer ?
#
loop_
_entity_poly.entity_id
_entity_poly.type
_entity_poly.pdbx_seq_one_letter_code
_entity_poly.pdbx_strand_id
1 'polypeptide(L)'
;MNVNEHLTLLGEGADVVTVTANSSSDHVFNVTADQVNISGFTATGAIGSDKAGIYLSGRQHCNISENNASNNYYGIYMEYSSDNTLTSNIANSNNYYGIALYSSSNNTLTGNTANSNNYYGIYLRYSSNNLIYNNYFNNTNNAYDYGNNQWNITKTAGANIIGGPFLGGNYWSDYTGVDTDADGLGDTMLPYNSSGNITNGGDFHPLVVQTDTTPPVITITTPEPYGLYTVGMELDFSATDDESGVDTVVGTLTNTSEVSQDDESGFAPDVGVYTLVVTATDNASNTNVSDPVFF
;
A
#
# COMPACT_ATOMS: atom_id res chain seq x y z
N MET A 1 27.71 -3.21 10.46
CA MET A 1 27.64 -4.31 11.45
C MET A 1 27.74 -5.64 10.72
N ASN A 2 28.63 -6.54 11.15
CA ASN A 2 28.67 -7.91 10.60
C ASN A 2 27.71 -8.80 11.39
N VAL A 3 26.89 -9.59 10.70
CA VAL A 3 26.00 -10.59 11.30
C VAL A 3 26.51 -11.96 10.88
N ASN A 4 27.25 -12.63 11.78
CA ASN A 4 28.12 -13.77 11.47
C ASN A 4 27.75 -15.06 12.20
N GLU A 5 26.63 -15.08 12.91
CA GLU A 5 26.05 -16.27 13.54
C GLU A 5 24.59 -16.45 13.10
N HIS A 6 24.04 -17.65 13.26
CA HIS A 6 22.60 -17.92 13.04
C HIS A 6 21.80 -17.17 14.12
N LEU A 7 21.53 -15.89 13.86
CA LEU A 7 21.08 -14.94 14.85
C LEU A 7 19.82 -14.22 14.37
N THR A 8 18.94 -13.92 15.32
CA THR A 8 17.82 -13.01 15.13
C THR A 8 18.21 -11.65 15.70
N LEU A 9 18.20 -10.63 14.83
CA LEU A 9 18.27 -9.23 15.21
C LEU A 9 16.85 -8.67 15.12
N LEU A 10 16.31 -8.28 16.27
CA LEU A 10 14.98 -7.69 16.38
C LEU A 10 15.10 -6.28 16.94
N GLY A 11 14.76 -5.28 16.11
CA GLY A 11 14.56 -3.90 16.54
C GLY A 11 13.13 -3.69 17.03
N GLU A 12 12.93 -2.68 17.86
CA GLU A 12 11.61 -2.32 18.41
C GLU A 12 10.69 -1.62 17.39
N GLY A 13 11.04 -1.68 16.10
CA GLY A 13 10.35 -1.04 14.98
C GLY A 13 11.28 -0.13 14.20
N ALA A 14 11.13 -0.10 12.86
CA ALA A 14 12.00 0.68 11.99
C ALA A 14 11.94 2.19 12.29
N ASP A 15 10.81 2.68 12.80
CA ASP A 15 10.63 4.08 13.22
C ASP A 15 11.30 4.41 14.57
N VAL A 16 11.77 3.39 15.28
CA VAL A 16 12.36 3.50 16.62
C VAL A 16 13.87 3.31 16.57
N VAL A 17 14.34 2.27 15.89
CA VAL A 17 15.76 1.88 15.92
C VAL A 17 16.46 2.20 14.60
N THR A 18 17.36 3.18 14.63
CA THR A 18 18.22 3.52 13.49
C THR A 18 19.63 2.97 13.68
N VAL A 19 20.12 2.24 12.67
CA VAL A 19 21.51 1.84 12.51
C VAL A 19 22.09 2.59 11.32
N THR A 20 23.16 3.35 11.58
CA THR A 20 23.85 4.12 10.54
C THR A 20 25.16 3.44 10.17
N ALA A 21 25.52 3.46 8.90
CA ALA A 21 26.83 3.01 8.45
C ALA A 21 27.95 3.77 9.20
N ASN A 22 28.98 3.04 9.65
CA ASN A 22 30.13 3.63 10.34
C ASN A 22 30.94 4.56 9.43
N SER A 23 30.96 4.24 8.13
CA SER A 23 31.46 5.07 7.04
C SER A 23 30.49 4.95 5.88
N SER A 24 30.44 5.96 5.02
CA SER A 24 29.66 5.87 3.77
C SER A 24 30.08 4.70 2.90
N SER A 25 31.32 4.22 3.04
CA SER A 25 31.89 3.11 2.28
C SER A 25 31.68 1.73 2.94
N ASP A 26 30.86 1.65 3.99
CA ASP A 26 30.48 0.41 4.66
C ASP A 26 29.00 0.06 4.38
N HIS A 27 28.67 -1.23 4.38
CA HIS A 27 27.27 -1.65 4.49
C HIS A 27 26.78 -1.40 5.92
N VAL A 28 25.49 -1.08 6.10
CA VAL A 28 24.93 -0.92 7.45
C VAL A 28 24.82 -2.29 8.11
N PHE A 29 24.12 -3.22 7.48
CA PHE A 29 24.13 -4.65 7.82
C PHE A 29 24.85 -5.45 6.74
N ASN A 30 25.91 -6.14 7.14
CA ASN A 30 26.61 -7.11 6.31
C ASN A 30 26.31 -8.51 6.85
N VAL A 31 25.43 -9.24 6.16
CA VAL A 31 24.98 -10.57 6.55
C VAL A 31 25.96 -11.61 6.01
N THR A 32 26.61 -12.31 6.94
CA THR A 32 27.72 -13.23 6.69
C THR A 32 27.46 -14.66 7.16
N ALA A 33 26.27 -14.92 7.72
CA ALA A 33 25.77 -16.26 8.05
C ALA A 33 24.42 -16.54 7.34
N ASP A 34 24.11 -17.82 7.20
CA ASP A 34 22.80 -18.31 6.75
C ASP A 34 21.79 -18.27 7.91
N GLN A 35 20.49 -18.38 7.60
CA GLN A 35 19.42 -18.44 8.63
C GLN A 35 19.38 -17.22 9.56
N VAL A 36 19.73 -16.05 9.03
CA VAL A 36 19.72 -14.79 9.77
C VAL A 36 18.34 -14.14 9.63
N ASN A 37 17.78 -13.68 10.76
CA ASN A 37 16.57 -12.86 10.78
C ASN A 37 16.94 -11.42 11.13
N ILE A 38 16.55 -10.44 10.32
CA ILE A 38 16.71 -9.01 10.60
C ILE A 38 15.35 -8.34 10.46
N SER A 39 14.86 -7.73 11.53
CA SER A 39 13.61 -6.99 11.46
C SER A 39 13.52 -5.77 12.36
N GLY A 40 12.71 -4.79 11.95
CA GLY A 40 12.39 -3.63 12.78
C GLY A 40 13.51 -2.60 12.89
N PHE A 41 14.36 -2.45 11.87
CA PHE A 41 15.43 -1.44 11.86
C PHE A 41 15.30 -0.46 10.70
N THR A 42 15.64 0.81 10.93
CA THR A 42 16.10 1.72 9.89
C THR A 42 17.60 1.51 9.65
N ALA A 43 17.99 1.13 8.45
CA ALA A 43 19.38 0.92 8.02
C ALA A 43 19.77 2.00 6.99
N THR A 44 20.60 2.97 7.38
CA THR A 44 20.90 4.13 6.52
C THR A 44 22.36 4.59 6.52
N GLY A 45 22.73 5.50 5.61
CA GLY A 45 24.04 6.14 5.54
C GLY A 45 25.09 5.41 4.70
N ALA A 46 24.77 4.24 4.13
CA ALA A 46 25.65 3.48 3.25
C ALA A 46 25.63 4.04 1.81
N ILE A 47 26.09 5.28 1.63
CA ILE A 47 25.95 6.05 0.37
C ILE A 47 27.11 5.86 -0.63
N GLY A 48 28.19 5.20 -0.23
CA GLY A 48 29.32 4.89 -1.09
C GLY A 48 28.96 3.87 -2.17
N SER A 49 29.71 3.88 -3.28
CA SER A 49 29.49 2.94 -4.38
C SER A 49 29.48 1.50 -3.89
N ASP A 50 28.49 0.75 -4.36
CA ASP A 50 28.25 -0.65 -4.03
C ASP A 50 27.97 -0.95 -2.55
N LYS A 51 27.53 0.06 -1.78
CA LYS A 51 27.12 -0.12 -0.39
C LYS A 51 25.61 -0.22 -0.24
N ALA A 52 25.19 -0.92 0.80
CA ALA A 52 23.79 -1.22 1.01
C ALA A 52 23.37 -0.97 2.45
N GLY A 53 22.10 -0.62 2.64
CA GLY A 53 21.46 -0.71 3.94
C GLY A 53 21.54 -2.13 4.48
N ILE A 54 21.12 -3.11 3.67
CA ILE A 54 21.22 -4.53 4.03
C ILE A 54 21.88 -5.29 2.88
N TYR A 55 22.99 -5.95 3.16
CA TYR A 55 23.75 -6.74 2.18
C TYR A 55 23.85 -8.21 2.58
N LEU A 56 23.49 -9.11 1.67
CA LEU A 56 23.67 -10.55 1.77
C LEU A 56 24.63 -11.03 0.68
N SER A 57 25.69 -11.75 1.07
CA SER A 57 26.72 -12.26 0.16
C SER A 57 26.90 -13.77 0.27
N GLY A 58 26.31 -14.51 -0.64
CA GLY A 58 26.33 -15.98 -0.64
C GLY A 58 25.54 -16.61 0.49
N ARG A 59 24.44 -15.99 0.94
CA ARG A 59 23.65 -16.42 2.10
C ARG A 59 22.33 -17.06 1.74
N GLN A 60 21.87 -17.98 2.58
CA GLN A 60 20.62 -18.71 2.35
C GLN A 60 19.72 -18.75 3.58
N HIS A 61 18.42 -18.93 3.34
CA HIS A 61 17.40 -19.10 4.39
C HIS A 61 17.30 -17.93 5.38
N CYS A 62 17.70 -16.73 4.97
CA CYS A 62 17.55 -15.52 5.77
C CYS A 62 16.14 -14.94 5.62
N ASN A 63 15.67 -14.27 6.68
CA ASN A 63 14.45 -13.48 6.68
C ASN A 63 14.78 -12.01 6.95
N ILE A 64 14.51 -11.15 5.98
CA ILE A 64 14.70 -9.71 6.08
C ILE A 64 13.31 -9.10 6.05
N SER A 65 12.80 -8.64 7.19
CA SER A 65 11.41 -8.17 7.27
C SER A 65 11.23 -6.87 8.03
N GLU A 66 10.28 -6.03 7.63
CA GLU A 66 9.92 -4.82 8.40
C GLU A 66 11.10 -3.86 8.66
N ASN A 67 12.05 -3.80 7.72
CA ASN A 67 13.17 -2.86 7.80
C ASN A 67 12.96 -1.68 6.85
N ASN A 68 13.49 -0.53 7.23
CA ASN A 68 13.61 0.63 6.37
C ASN A 68 15.07 0.79 5.92
N ALA A 69 15.39 0.32 4.72
CA ALA A 69 16.71 0.43 4.11
C ALA A 69 16.81 1.62 3.15
N SER A 70 16.22 2.77 3.49
CA SER A 70 16.19 3.95 2.63
C SER A 70 17.44 4.84 2.74
N ASN A 71 17.67 5.67 1.71
CA ASN A 71 18.76 6.65 1.64
C ASN A 71 20.17 6.04 1.67
N ASN A 72 20.37 4.92 0.98
CA ASN A 72 21.65 4.26 0.78
C ASN A 72 22.04 4.28 -0.71
N TYR A 73 23.16 3.68 -1.09
CA TYR A 73 23.47 3.44 -2.50
C TYR A 73 22.57 2.36 -3.09
N TYR A 74 22.55 1.16 -2.49
CA TYR A 74 21.51 0.16 -2.63
C TYR A 74 20.66 0.10 -1.35
N GLY A 75 19.35 -0.10 -1.45
CA GLY A 75 18.55 -0.35 -0.25
C GLY A 75 18.86 -1.72 0.34
N ILE A 76 18.40 -2.77 -0.35
CA ILE A 76 18.70 -4.16 -0.02
C ILE A 76 19.43 -4.79 -1.22
N TYR A 77 20.60 -5.37 -0.99
CA TYR A 77 21.40 -6.02 -2.03
C TYR A 77 21.69 -7.48 -1.66
N MET A 78 21.27 -8.40 -2.53
CA MET A 78 21.54 -9.83 -2.44
C MET A 78 22.43 -10.25 -3.61
N GLU A 79 23.58 -10.82 -3.28
CA GLU A 79 24.54 -11.35 -4.24
C GLU A 79 24.78 -12.83 -3.96
N TYR A 80 24.61 -13.70 -4.97
CA TYR A 80 24.73 -15.15 -4.83
C TYR A 80 23.89 -15.76 -3.69
N SER A 81 22.77 -15.11 -3.31
CA SER A 81 22.01 -15.43 -2.10
C SER A 81 20.63 -15.98 -2.49
N SER A 82 20.38 -17.25 -2.18
CA SER A 82 19.18 -17.97 -2.62
C SER A 82 18.33 -18.42 -1.44
N ASP A 83 17.06 -18.72 -1.69
CA ASP A 83 16.16 -19.30 -0.67
C ASP A 83 15.91 -18.37 0.54
N ASN A 84 15.88 -17.06 0.32
CA ASN A 84 15.61 -16.03 1.34
C ASN A 84 14.20 -15.43 1.20
N THR A 85 13.72 -14.80 2.27
CA THR A 85 12.42 -14.09 2.30
C THR A 85 12.65 -12.62 2.63
N LEU A 86 12.10 -11.73 1.80
CA LEU A 86 12.06 -10.29 2.01
C LEU A 86 10.61 -9.86 2.13
N THR A 87 10.20 -9.40 3.31
CA THR A 87 8.80 -9.05 3.58
C THR A 87 8.62 -7.69 4.21
N SER A 88 7.71 -6.86 3.69
CA SER A 88 7.36 -5.58 4.33
C SER A 88 8.54 -4.64 4.56
N ASN A 89 9.56 -4.67 3.69
CA ASN A 89 10.67 -3.73 3.78
C ASN A 89 10.40 -2.46 2.95
N ILE A 90 10.99 -1.35 3.40
CA ILE A 90 10.96 -0.07 2.70
C ILE A 90 12.38 0.20 2.15
N ALA A 91 12.51 0.33 0.84
CA ALA A 91 13.77 0.58 0.14
C ALA A 91 13.63 1.81 -0.77
N ASN A 92 13.41 2.97 -0.15
CA ASN A 92 13.10 4.21 -0.86
C ASN A 92 14.33 5.11 -1.01
N SER A 93 14.28 5.97 -2.03
CA SER A 93 15.23 7.08 -2.20
C SER A 93 16.70 6.64 -2.17
N ASN A 94 17.01 5.45 -2.69
CA ASN A 94 18.38 4.98 -2.79
C ASN A 94 19.03 5.56 -4.05
N ASN A 95 20.34 5.83 -3.96
CA ASN A 95 21.10 6.49 -5.01
C ASN A 95 21.21 5.64 -6.29
N TYR A 96 20.92 4.34 -6.21
CA TYR A 96 20.90 3.46 -7.36
C TYR A 96 19.66 2.55 -7.40
N TYR A 97 19.71 1.35 -6.82
CA TYR A 97 18.56 0.42 -6.79
C TYR A 97 17.92 0.34 -5.41
N GLY A 98 16.59 0.20 -5.38
CA GLY A 98 15.88 -0.09 -4.13
C GLY A 98 16.22 -1.49 -3.63
N ILE A 99 15.83 -2.52 -4.37
CA ILE A 99 16.11 -3.93 -4.08
C ILE A 99 16.87 -4.55 -5.26
N ALA A 100 18.03 -5.15 -4.99
CA ALA A 100 18.90 -5.72 -6.02
C ALA A 100 19.20 -7.20 -5.75
N LEU A 101 18.97 -8.05 -6.74
CA LEU A 101 19.23 -9.49 -6.73
C LEU A 101 20.17 -9.86 -7.88
N TYR A 102 21.41 -10.16 -7.55
CA TYR A 102 22.41 -10.62 -8.52
C TYR A 102 22.72 -12.11 -8.30
N SER A 103 22.51 -12.92 -9.34
CA SER A 103 22.72 -14.38 -9.28
C SER A 103 22.07 -15.05 -8.07
N SER A 104 20.84 -14.62 -7.73
CA SER A 104 20.14 -14.92 -6.48
C SER A 104 18.77 -15.50 -6.79
N SER A 105 18.55 -16.78 -6.49
CA SER A 105 17.40 -17.54 -6.98
C SER A 105 16.51 -18.07 -5.85
N ASN A 106 15.29 -18.50 -6.17
CA ASN A 106 14.36 -19.10 -5.20
C ASN A 106 14.01 -18.21 -4.00
N ASN A 107 14.08 -16.88 -4.12
CA ASN A 107 13.70 -15.96 -3.04
C ASN A 107 12.21 -15.57 -3.15
N THR A 108 11.60 -15.19 -2.04
CA THR A 108 10.24 -14.62 -2.00
C THR A 108 10.29 -13.16 -1.58
N LEU A 109 9.70 -12.27 -2.38
CA LEU A 109 9.61 -10.84 -2.13
C LEU A 109 8.13 -10.44 -2.10
N THR A 110 7.62 -10.06 -0.93
CA THR A 110 6.22 -9.65 -0.76
C THR A 110 6.05 -8.48 0.19
N GLY A 111 5.10 -7.59 -0.09
CA GLY A 111 4.81 -6.46 0.79
C GLY A 111 5.90 -5.38 0.81
N ASN A 112 6.91 -5.45 -0.06
CA ASN A 112 8.00 -4.47 -0.03
C ASN A 112 7.63 -3.22 -0.82
N THR A 113 8.13 -2.08 -0.36
CA THR A 113 7.97 -0.77 -1.03
C THR A 113 9.32 -0.31 -1.55
N ALA A 114 9.42 -0.09 -2.85
CA ALA A 114 10.57 0.58 -3.47
C ALA A 114 10.08 1.77 -4.27
N ASN A 115 10.35 2.97 -3.74
CA ASN A 115 9.86 4.24 -4.30
C ASN A 115 11.01 5.25 -4.46
N SER A 116 10.95 6.02 -5.55
CA SER A 116 11.86 7.14 -5.81
C SER A 116 13.35 6.77 -5.80
N ASN A 117 13.71 5.55 -6.22
CA ASN A 117 15.10 5.15 -6.42
C ASN A 117 15.61 5.69 -7.76
N ASN A 118 16.88 6.11 -7.79
CA ASN A 118 17.42 6.85 -8.93
C ASN A 118 17.51 6.05 -10.24
N TYR A 119 17.47 4.71 -10.19
CA TYR A 119 17.58 3.89 -11.39
C TYR A 119 16.45 2.87 -11.54
N TYR A 120 16.47 1.78 -10.77
CA TYR A 120 15.40 0.78 -10.72
C TYR A 120 14.84 0.64 -9.30
N GLY A 121 13.53 0.48 -9.17
CA GLY A 121 12.92 0.07 -7.90
C GLY A 121 13.42 -1.32 -7.49
N ILE A 122 13.36 -2.26 -8.44
CA ILE A 122 13.86 -3.62 -8.27
C ILE A 122 14.71 -4.06 -9.48
N TYR A 123 15.85 -4.70 -9.21
CA TYR A 123 16.81 -5.14 -10.23
C TYR A 123 17.18 -6.62 -10.04
N LEU A 124 16.79 -7.48 -10.98
CA LEU A 124 17.10 -8.90 -11.02
C LEU A 124 18.00 -9.19 -12.22
N ARG A 125 19.21 -9.69 -11.96
CA ARG A 125 20.14 -10.09 -13.02
C ARG A 125 20.72 -11.46 -12.76
N TYR A 126 20.56 -12.36 -13.72
CA TYR A 126 20.95 -13.78 -13.61
C TYR A 126 20.28 -14.50 -12.42
N SER A 127 19.12 -14.01 -12.02
CA SER A 127 18.34 -14.45 -10.85
C SER A 127 17.06 -15.12 -11.36
N SER A 128 16.71 -16.30 -10.86
CA SER A 128 15.56 -17.06 -11.38
C SER A 128 14.77 -17.74 -10.28
N ASN A 129 13.54 -18.16 -10.60
CA ASN A 129 12.59 -18.79 -9.68
C ASN A 129 12.29 -17.95 -8.43
N ASN A 130 12.46 -16.63 -8.50
CA ASN A 130 12.00 -15.76 -7.42
C ASN A 130 10.50 -15.51 -7.59
N LEU A 131 9.80 -15.40 -6.46
CA LEU A 131 8.37 -15.06 -6.39
C LEU A 131 8.23 -13.63 -5.88
N ILE A 132 7.71 -12.73 -6.72
CA ILE A 132 7.57 -11.30 -6.44
C ILE A 132 6.10 -10.90 -6.60
N TYR A 133 5.40 -10.66 -5.50
CA TYR A 133 3.99 -10.27 -5.53
C TYR A 133 3.67 -9.33 -4.36
N ASN A 134 2.60 -8.55 -4.48
CA ASN A 134 2.15 -7.62 -3.46
C ASN A 134 3.22 -6.58 -3.05
N ASN A 135 4.08 -6.15 -3.98
CA ASN A 135 5.05 -5.09 -3.74
C ASN A 135 4.57 -3.77 -4.38
N TYR A 136 5.08 -2.65 -3.87
CA TYR A 136 4.76 -1.30 -4.34
C TYR A 136 5.98 -0.73 -5.07
N PHE A 137 5.87 -0.59 -6.39
CA PHE A 137 6.92 -0.01 -7.22
C PHE A 137 6.48 1.34 -7.78
N ASN A 138 7.13 2.41 -7.34
CA ASN A 138 6.91 3.76 -7.86
C ASN A 138 8.24 4.47 -8.13
N ASN A 139 8.80 4.23 -9.32
CA ASN A 139 10.10 4.74 -9.75
C ASN A 139 10.02 5.06 -11.24
N THR A 140 10.93 5.89 -11.73
CA THR A 140 11.05 6.16 -13.18
C THR A 140 11.23 4.88 -13.99
N ASN A 141 11.97 3.90 -13.45
CA ASN A 141 11.95 2.53 -13.95
C ASN A 141 11.62 1.60 -12.78
N ASN A 142 10.49 0.90 -12.84
CA ASN A 142 10.04 0.09 -11.71
C ASN A 142 10.83 -1.20 -11.54
N ALA A 143 10.96 -2.01 -12.60
CA ALA A 143 11.69 -3.26 -12.55
C ALA A 143 12.70 -3.42 -13.70
N TYR A 144 13.72 -4.24 -13.46
CA TYR A 144 14.53 -4.91 -14.48
C TYR A 144 14.65 -6.38 -14.13
N ASP A 145 14.34 -7.27 -15.07
CA ASP A 145 14.45 -8.71 -14.90
C ASP A 145 15.09 -9.38 -16.12
N TYR A 146 16.35 -9.75 -15.93
CA TYR A 146 17.09 -10.63 -16.84
C TYR A 146 17.21 -12.03 -16.22
N GLY A 147 16.05 -12.71 -16.13
CA GLY A 147 15.88 -14.02 -15.53
C GLY A 147 14.49 -14.60 -15.80
N ASN A 148 14.20 -15.74 -15.18
CA ASN A 148 12.89 -16.38 -15.21
C ASN A 148 12.27 -16.29 -13.82
N ASN A 149 11.48 -15.26 -13.55
CA ASN A 149 10.84 -15.04 -12.24
C ASN A 149 9.32 -14.95 -12.38
N GLN A 150 8.63 -15.16 -11.27
CA GLN A 150 7.18 -15.09 -11.18
C GLN A 150 6.78 -13.78 -10.50
N TRP A 151 6.04 -12.94 -11.21
CA TRP A 151 5.67 -11.58 -10.76
C TRP A 151 4.24 -11.46 -10.23
N ASN A 152 3.56 -12.59 -10.02
CA ASN A 152 2.23 -12.64 -9.44
C ASN A 152 1.92 -14.02 -8.86
N ILE A 153 0.96 -14.07 -7.96
CA ILE A 153 0.27 -15.30 -7.54
C ILE A 153 -1.11 -15.36 -8.22
N THR A 154 -1.84 -16.47 -8.01
CA THR A 154 -3.26 -16.52 -8.35
C THR A 154 -4.06 -15.57 -7.48
N LYS A 155 -5.10 -14.93 -8.02
CA LYS A 155 -6.06 -14.10 -7.26
C LYS A 155 -6.46 -14.80 -5.96
N THR A 156 -6.12 -14.18 -4.83
CA THR A 156 -6.31 -14.72 -3.49
C THR A 156 -6.91 -13.64 -2.60
N ALA A 157 -7.98 -13.94 -1.87
CA ALA A 157 -8.59 -12.98 -0.96
C ALA A 157 -7.59 -12.56 0.13
N GLY A 158 -7.50 -11.26 0.40
CA GLY A 158 -6.59 -10.69 1.39
C GLY A 158 -6.20 -9.26 1.04
N ALA A 159 -6.08 -8.41 2.06
CA ALA A 159 -5.67 -7.02 1.89
C ALA A 159 -4.28 -6.94 1.22
N ASN A 160 -4.21 -6.19 0.11
CA ASN A 160 -2.97 -5.97 -0.62
C ASN A 160 -2.29 -4.66 -0.20
N ILE A 161 -1.09 -4.41 -0.72
CA ILE A 161 -0.22 -3.28 -0.33
C ILE A 161 -0.81 -1.91 -0.64
N ILE A 162 -1.80 -1.82 -1.53
CA ILE A 162 -2.53 -0.58 -1.85
C ILE A 162 -3.92 -0.54 -1.21
N GLY A 163 -4.22 -1.46 -0.28
CA GLY A 163 -5.48 -1.50 0.46
C GLY A 163 -6.62 -2.24 -0.23
N GLY A 164 -6.40 -2.79 -1.43
CA GLY A 164 -7.42 -3.56 -2.16
C GLY A 164 -7.68 -4.94 -1.55
N PRO A 165 -8.81 -5.58 -1.89
CA PRO A 165 -9.31 -6.79 -1.20
C PRO A 165 -8.67 -8.10 -1.65
N PHE A 166 -7.90 -8.11 -2.75
CA PHE A 166 -7.26 -9.31 -3.28
C PHE A 166 -5.75 -9.12 -3.48
N LEU A 167 -5.01 -10.17 -3.15
CA LEU A 167 -3.64 -10.38 -3.58
C LEU A 167 -3.62 -10.96 -5.00
N GLY A 168 -2.64 -10.55 -5.80
CA GLY A 168 -2.43 -11.05 -7.15
C GLY A 168 -1.00 -10.77 -7.59
N GLY A 169 -0.77 -9.62 -8.18
CA GLY A 169 0.53 -9.14 -8.63
C GLY A 169 1.09 -8.03 -7.75
N ASN A 170 1.79 -7.09 -8.38
CA ASN A 170 2.42 -5.94 -7.75
C ASN A 170 1.74 -4.65 -8.21
N TYR A 171 1.89 -3.59 -7.42
CA TYR A 171 1.53 -2.26 -7.84
C TYR A 171 2.66 -1.65 -8.65
N TRP A 172 2.31 -1.07 -9.81
CA TRP A 172 3.23 -0.43 -10.73
C TRP A 172 2.74 0.98 -11.01
N SER A 173 3.54 1.99 -10.68
CA SER A 173 3.16 3.39 -10.95
C SER A 173 3.02 3.72 -12.44
N ASP A 174 3.58 2.89 -13.33
CA ASP A 174 3.50 3.02 -14.79
C ASP A 174 2.47 2.10 -15.43
N TYR A 175 1.71 1.32 -14.65
CA TYR A 175 0.61 0.53 -15.19
C TYR A 175 -0.56 1.45 -15.56
N THR A 176 -0.95 1.41 -16.83
CA THR A 176 -2.01 2.24 -17.42
C THR A 176 -3.17 1.41 -17.96
N GLY A 177 -3.20 0.11 -17.63
CA GLY A 177 -4.31 -0.75 -17.95
C GLY A 177 -5.53 -0.47 -17.06
N VAL A 178 -6.64 -1.09 -17.42
CA VAL A 178 -7.92 -1.02 -16.70
C VAL A 178 -8.19 -2.29 -15.91
N ASP A 179 -8.99 -2.14 -14.87
CA ASP A 179 -9.69 -3.18 -14.13
C ASP A 179 -11.16 -3.13 -14.58
N THR A 180 -11.64 -4.19 -15.22
CA THR A 180 -12.95 -4.21 -15.89
C THR A 180 -14.03 -4.87 -15.05
N ASP A 181 -13.66 -5.68 -14.06
CA ASP A 181 -14.58 -6.33 -13.13
C ASP A 181 -14.58 -5.70 -11.73
N ALA A 182 -13.81 -4.63 -11.52
CA ALA A 182 -13.69 -3.84 -10.30
C ALA A 182 -13.27 -4.72 -9.10
N ASP A 183 -12.33 -5.63 -9.34
CA ASP A 183 -11.77 -6.49 -8.30
C ASP A 183 -10.45 -5.96 -7.71
N GLY A 184 -9.96 -4.81 -8.18
CA GLY A 184 -8.69 -4.20 -7.78
C GLY A 184 -7.45 -4.80 -8.47
N LEU A 185 -7.63 -5.68 -9.44
CA LEU A 185 -6.57 -6.28 -10.27
C LEU A 185 -6.76 -5.87 -11.74
N GLY A 186 -5.65 -5.60 -12.42
CA GLY A 186 -5.68 -5.17 -13.81
C GLY A 186 -5.99 -6.30 -14.79
N ASP A 187 -6.86 -6.04 -15.75
CA ASP A 187 -7.32 -7.01 -16.77
C ASP A 187 -6.66 -6.84 -18.15
N THR A 188 -5.89 -5.77 -18.34
CA THR A 188 -5.34 -5.39 -19.65
C THR A 188 -3.83 -5.24 -19.61
N MET A 189 -3.18 -5.24 -20.78
CA MET A 189 -1.71 -5.21 -20.89
C MET A 189 -1.01 -6.37 -20.17
N LEU A 190 -1.66 -7.54 -20.11
CA LEU A 190 -1.15 -8.73 -19.43
C LEU A 190 -0.36 -9.66 -20.39
N PRO A 191 0.74 -10.28 -19.93
CA PRO A 191 1.41 -9.97 -18.67
C PRO A 191 2.06 -8.58 -18.74
N TYR A 192 1.90 -7.80 -17.69
CA TYR A 192 2.50 -6.49 -17.59
C TYR A 192 4.00 -6.63 -17.33
N ASN A 193 4.81 -5.93 -18.12
CA ASN A 193 6.25 -6.14 -18.16
C ASN A 193 7.08 -4.94 -17.70
N SER A 194 6.46 -3.96 -17.03
CA SER A 194 7.08 -2.70 -16.57
C SER A 194 7.99 -2.08 -17.64
N SER A 195 7.37 -1.47 -18.65
CA SER A 195 8.09 -0.83 -19.77
C SER A 195 9.03 -1.75 -20.56
N GLY A 196 8.70 -3.05 -20.65
CA GLY A 196 9.50 -4.05 -21.39
C GLY A 196 10.71 -4.60 -20.65
N ASN A 197 10.90 -4.26 -19.37
CA ASN A 197 12.07 -4.65 -18.60
C ASN A 197 11.91 -5.99 -17.87
N ILE A 198 10.72 -6.58 -17.87
CA ILE A 198 10.51 -7.97 -17.43
C ILE A 198 10.48 -8.87 -18.66
N THR A 199 11.53 -9.68 -18.82
CA THR A 199 11.74 -10.45 -20.05
C THR A 199 10.91 -11.74 -20.13
N ASN A 200 10.57 -12.35 -19.00
CA ASN A 200 9.82 -13.60 -18.93
C ASN A 200 8.77 -13.56 -17.81
N GLY A 201 7.63 -14.24 -18.02
CA GLY A 201 6.55 -14.31 -17.04
C GLY A 201 5.71 -13.03 -17.01
N GLY A 202 6.30 -11.91 -16.57
CA GLY A 202 5.60 -10.66 -16.31
C GLY A 202 4.48 -10.81 -15.26
N ASP A 203 3.80 -9.72 -14.95
CA ASP A 203 2.75 -9.66 -13.93
C ASP A 203 1.36 -9.81 -14.58
N PHE A 204 0.67 -10.90 -14.27
CA PHE A 204 -0.69 -11.17 -14.78
C PHE A 204 -1.81 -10.60 -13.91
N HIS A 205 -1.51 -10.03 -12.74
CA HIS A 205 -2.50 -9.42 -11.88
C HIS A 205 -1.99 -8.08 -11.28
N PRO A 206 -1.58 -7.10 -12.10
CA PRO A 206 -1.15 -5.79 -11.61
C PRO A 206 -2.18 -5.22 -10.63
N LEU A 207 -1.73 -4.69 -9.50
CA LEU A 207 -2.64 -4.05 -8.55
C LEU A 207 -3.05 -2.68 -9.11
N VAL A 208 -4.35 -2.42 -9.15
CA VAL A 208 -4.91 -1.15 -9.62
C VAL A 208 -5.52 -0.43 -8.43
N VAL A 209 -5.18 0.85 -8.27
CA VAL A 209 -5.86 1.68 -7.27
C VAL A 209 -7.30 1.82 -7.73
N GLN A 210 -8.23 1.24 -6.96
CA GLN A 210 -9.63 1.48 -7.16
C GLN A 210 -9.90 2.94 -6.79
N THR A 211 -10.23 3.74 -7.78
CA THR A 211 -10.88 5.03 -7.53
C THR A 211 -12.35 4.72 -7.35
N ASP A 212 -12.78 4.66 -6.10
CA ASP A 212 -14.22 4.70 -5.82
C ASP A 212 -14.76 6.02 -6.37
N THR A 213 -15.76 5.91 -7.24
CA THR A 213 -16.45 7.04 -7.86
C THR A 213 -17.94 7.04 -7.55
N THR A 214 -18.39 6.11 -6.72
CA THR A 214 -19.79 5.84 -6.42
C THR A 214 -20.16 6.54 -5.13
N PRO A 215 -21.07 7.53 -5.15
CA PRO A 215 -21.51 8.18 -3.92
C PRO A 215 -22.24 7.23 -2.94
N PRO A 216 -22.15 7.49 -1.60
CA PRO A 216 -22.89 6.72 -0.61
C PRO A 216 -24.39 6.67 -0.87
N VAL A 217 -25.03 5.57 -0.46
CA VAL A 217 -26.49 5.43 -0.46
C VAL A 217 -27.05 5.90 0.87
N ILE A 218 -27.91 6.92 0.85
CA ILE A 218 -28.56 7.49 2.03
C ILE A 218 -29.89 6.78 2.31
N THR A 219 -30.13 6.47 3.59
CA THR A 219 -31.40 5.97 4.11
C THR A 219 -31.90 6.92 5.20
N ILE A 220 -33.13 7.39 5.07
CA ILE A 220 -33.83 8.16 6.12
C ILE A 220 -34.97 7.29 6.64
N THR A 221 -34.89 6.88 7.90
CA THR A 221 -35.89 6.06 8.59
C THR A 221 -36.93 6.94 9.27
N THR A 222 -36.50 8.03 9.90
CA THR A 222 -37.37 9.07 10.45
C THR A 222 -36.76 10.44 10.15
N PRO A 223 -37.57 11.47 9.89
CA PRO A 223 -39.02 11.57 10.10
C PRO A 223 -39.84 11.09 8.90
N GLU A 224 -41.10 10.75 9.16
CA GLU A 224 -42.08 10.50 8.09
C GLU A 224 -42.52 11.83 7.45
N PRO A 225 -42.77 11.86 6.12
CA PRO A 225 -43.20 13.07 5.44
C PRO A 225 -44.54 13.63 5.97
N TYR A 226 -44.67 14.96 5.89
CA TYR A 226 -45.85 15.76 6.19
C TYR A 226 -46.27 15.76 7.68
N GLY A 227 -45.30 15.61 8.58
CA GLY A 227 -45.46 15.69 10.05
C GLY A 227 -45.33 17.09 10.66
N LEU A 228 -45.09 17.10 11.98
CA LEU A 228 -44.52 18.23 12.73
C LEU A 228 -43.34 17.70 13.55
N TYR A 229 -42.22 18.43 13.57
CA TYR A 229 -41.18 18.17 14.57
C TYR A 229 -41.75 18.42 15.98
N THR A 230 -41.50 17.48 16.88
CA THR A 230 -41.83 17.62 18.30
C THR A 230 -40.57 17.48 19.14
N VAL A 231 -40.50 18.20 20.27
CA VAL A 231 -39.31 18.16 21.14
C VAL A 231 -39.06 16.72 21.60
N GLY A 232 -37.87 16.21 21.27
CA GLY A 232 -37.47 14.82 21.57
C GLY A 232 -37.85 13.80 20.49
N MET A 233 -38.33 14.25 19.32
CA MET A 233 -38.44 13.39 18.13
C MET A 233 -37.05 12.92 17.71
N GLU A 234 -36.92 11.61 17.54
CA GLU A 234 -35.71 10.99 17.01
C GLU A 234 -35.72 11.09 15.47
N LEU A 235 -34.63 11.63 14.92
CA LEU A 235 -34.37 11.71 13.50
C LEU A 235 -33.29 10.67 13.18
N ASP A 236 -33.69 9.59 12.53
CA ASP A 236 -32.84 8.44 12.25
C ASP A 236 -32.55 8.38 10.75
N PHE A 237 -31.29 8.54 10.42
CA PHE A 237 -30.76 8.46 9.07
C PHE A 237 -29.35 7.87 9.10
N SER A 238 -29.00 7.18 8.03
CA SER A 238 -27.71 6.52 7.88
C SER A 238 -27.28 6.55 6.41
N ALA A 239 -26.02 6.25 6.15
CA ALA A 239 -25.55 5.95 4.81
C ALA A 239 -24.77 4.63 4.79
N THR A 240 -24.74 4.00 3.62
CA THR A 240 -23.91 2.83 3.33
C THR A 240 -23.13 3.07 2.05
N ASP A 241 -21.90 2.59 2.02
CA ASP A 241 -21.08 2.56 0.81
C ASP A 241 -20.27 1.24 0.79
N ASP A 242 -20.27 0.56 -0.35
CA ASP A 242 -19.69 -0.78 -0.50
C ASP A 242 -18.25 -0.75 -1.06
N GLU A 243 -17.75 0.42 -1.50
CA GLU A 243 -16.45 0.58 -2.16
C GLU A 243 -15.40 1.16 -1.21
N SER A 244 -15.53 2.42 -0.79
CA SER A 244 -14.60 3.06 0.17
C SER A 244 -15.16 3.18 1.59
N GLY A 245 -16.45 2.91 1.79
CA GLY A 245 -17.13 3.06 3.07
C GLY A 245 -17.40 4.53 3.40
N VAL A 246 -18.28 4.76 4.38
CA VAL A 246 -18.77 6.11 4.70
C VAL A 246 -17.81 6.87 5.61
N ASP A 247 -17.52 8.13 5.27
CA ASP A 247 -16.74 9.07 6.09
C ASP A 247 -17.66 9.91 6.97
N THR A 248 -18.59 10.64 6.34
CA THR A 248 -19.52 11.55 7.04
C THR A 248 -20.96 11.32 6.64
N VAL A 249 -21.86 11.51 7.60
CA VAL A 249 -23.31 11.60 7.40
C VAL A 249 -23.80 12.76 8.24
N VAL A 250 -24.37 13.77 7.58
CA VAL A 250 -24.79 15.02 8.22
C VAL A 250 -26.24 15.32 7.85
N GLY A 251 -27.10 15.40 8.85
CA GLY A 251 -28.47 15.89 8.70
C GLY A 251 -28.54 17.41 8.85
N THR A 252 -29.21 18.09 7.93
CA THR A 252 -29.52 19.53 8.02
C THR A 252 -31.02 19.74 8.16
N LEU A 253 -31.45 20.39 9.25
CA LEU A 253 -32.83 20.83 9.47
C LEU A 253 -32.99 22.29 9.10
N THR A 254 -33.89 22.61 8.17
CA THR A 254 -34.23 23.98 7.79
C THR A 254 -35.68 24.30 8.13
N ASN A 255 -35.91 25.37 8.90
CA ASN A 255 -37.27 25.83 9.21
C ASN A 255 -37.87 26.68 8.08
N THR A 256 -39.16 27.03 8.20
CA THR A 256 -39.87 27.88 7.21
C THR A 256 -39.33 29.31 7.06
N SER A 257 -38.38 29.71 7.90
CA SER A 257 -37.69 31.01 7.83
C SER A 257 -36.27 30.87 7.28
N GLU A 258 -35.92 29.72 6.70
CA GLU A 258 -34.61 29.43 6.09
C GLU A 258 -33.45 29.46 7.10
N VAL A 259 -33.73 29.19 8.38
CA VAL A 259 -32.69 29.00 9.41
C VAL A 259 -32.38 27.52 9.50
N SER A 260 -31.12 27.16 9.30
CA SER A 260 -30.62 25.78 9.32
C SER A 260 -29.89 25.42 10.62
N GLN A 261 -29.98 24.16 11.01
CA GLN A 261 -29.18 23.52 12.07
C GLN A 261 -28.64 22.19 11.54
N ASP A 262 -27.42 21.82 11.91
CA ASP A 262 -26.83 20.51 11.61
C ASP A 262 -26.86 19.57 12.84
N ASP A 263 -26.82 18.27 12.61
CA ASP A 263 -26.76 17.25 13.65
C ASP A 263 -25.41 17.18 14.37
N GLU A 264 -24.33 17.59 13.72
CA GLU A 264 -23.00 17.71 14.34
C GLU A 264 -23.00 18.68 15.53
N SER A 265 -23.75 19.78 15.45
CA SER A 265 -24.00 20.69 16.57
C SER A 265 -25.17 20.25 17.47
N GLY A 266 -25.88 19.20 17.07
CA GLY A 266 -27.05 18.63 17.73
C GLY A 266 -28.34 19.37 17.37
N PHE A 267 -29.39 18.62 17.04
CA PHE A 267 -30.71 19.21 16.82
C PHE A 267 -31.35 19.66 18.14
N ALA A 268 -31.60 20.98 18.27
CA ALA A 268 -32.45 21.54 19.31
C ALA A 268 -33.51 22.54 18.78
N PRO A 269 -34.30 22.20 17.74
CA PRO A 269 -35.35 23.09 17.26
C PRO A 269 -36.59 23.14 18.18
N ASP A 270 -37.34 24.23 18.07
CA ASP A 270 -38.70 24.35 18.62
C ASP A 270 -39.68 23.46 17.84
N VAL A 271 -40.87 23.21 18.41
CA VAL A 271 -41.96 22.53 17.68
C VAL A 271 -42.32 23.33 16.43
N GLY A 272 -42.32 22.68 15.28
CA GLY A 272 -42.57 23.39 14.02
C GLY A 272 -42.46 22.49 12.80
N VAL A 273 -42.54 23.14 11.65
CA VAL A 273 -42.39 22.53 10.32
C VAL A 273 -40.96 22.71 9.86
N TYR A 274 -40.34 21.62 9.43
CA TYR A 274 -38.95 21.55 9.01
C TYR A 274 -38.79 20.76 7.71
N THR A 275 -37.67 21.03 7.06
CA THR A 275 -37.16 20.18 5.99
C THR A 275 -35.88 19.53 6.48
N LEU A 276 -35.78 18.21 6.43
CA LEU A 276 -34.55 17.46 6.62
C LEU A 276 -33.93 17.18 5.25
N VAL A 277 -32.65 17.51 5.11
CA VAL A 277 -31.80 17.08 3.99
C VAL A 277 -30.59 16.39 4.60
N VAL A 278 -30.28 15.18 4.15
CA VAL A 278 -29.10 14.43 4.60
C VAL A 278 -28.05 14.48 3.51
N THR A 279 -26.81 14.81 3.89
CA THR A 279 -25.64 14.74 3.02
C THR A 279 -24.72 13.65 3.54
N ALA A 280 -24.27 12.76 2.67
CA ALA A 280 -23.30 11.72 3.03
C ALA A 280 -22.10 11.78 2.09
N THR A 281 -20.90 11.61 2.64
CA THR A 281 -19.64 11.54 1.89
C THR A 281 -18.90 10.27 2.27
N ASP A 282 -18.32 9.57 1.29
CA ASP A 282 -17.47 8.39 1.51
C ASP A 282 -15.99 8.76 1.72
N ASN A 283 -15.15 7.76 2.01
CA ASN A 283 -13.71 7.94 2.19
C ASN A 283 -12.96 8.30 0.89
N ALA A 284 -13.60 8.13 -0.27
CA ALA A 284 -13.10 8.55 -1.58
C ALA A 284 -13.55 9.97 -1.98
N SER A 285 -14.27 10.67 -1.08
CA SER A 285 -14.82 12.02 -1.29
C SER A 285 -15.94 12.10 -2.34
N ASN A 286 -16.64 11.01 -2.65
CA ASN A 286 -17.90 11.09 -3.38
C ASN A 286 -19.03 11.46 -2.43
N THR A 287 -19.90 12.38 -2.85
CA THR A 287 -20.97 12.93 -2.01
C THR A 287 -22.32 12.65 -2.63
N ASN A 288 -23.27 12.22 -1.79
CA ASN A 288 -24.69 12.14 -2.12
C ASN A 288 -25.50 13.09 -1.23
N VAL A 289 -26.62 13.58 -1.75
CA VAL A 289 -27.56 14.44 -1.03
C VAL A 289 -28.95 13.84 -1.21
N SER A 290 -29.66 13.62 -0.09
CA SER A 290 -30.99 13.04 -0.11
C SER A 290 -32.00 13.97 -0.77
N ASP A 291 -33.12 13.40 -1.23
CA ASP A 291 -34.32 14.21 -1.45
C ASP A 291 -34.75 14.87 -0.12
N PRO A 292 -35.30 16.11 -0.17
CA PRO A 292 -35.76 16.79 1.04
C PRO A 292 -36.98 16.09 1.64
N VAL A 293 -36.95 15.81 2.93
CA VAL A 293 -38.09 15.30 3.70
C VAL A 293 -38.72 16.46 4.44
N PHE A 294 -39.94 16.81 4.08
CA PHE A 294 -40.72 17.87 4.73
C PHE A 294 -41.61 17.29 5.82
N PHE A 295 -41.56 17.81 7.04
CA PHE A 295 -42.28 17.30 8.22
C PHE A 295 -42.36 18.35 9.35
#